data_AF-U6KLM4-F1
#
_entry.id   AF-U6KLM4-F1
#
_cell.length_a   1.000
_cell.length_b   1.000
_cell.length_c   1.000
_cell.angle_alpha   90.00
_cell.angle_beta   90.00
_cell.angle_gamma   90.00
#
_symmetry.space_group_name_H-M   'P 1'
#
loop_
_entity.id
_entity.type
_entity.pdbx_description
1 polymer ?
#
loop_
_entity_poly.entity_id
_entity_poly.type
_entity_poly.pdbx_seq_one_letter_code
_entity_poly.pdbx_strand_id
1 'polypeptide(L)'
;MSIEYDVIGYSLVPVPTHLFKVVLGVNARNFAKEQVRDSSLRGAGAPLKSQVLSWPESRPPPAIFGAFVMPNKAMPDDQHAERFRVPLSFIELTTGIDFGVIMDIIEVAEGKSVEAVLRQRRVLRSVARRTESIYSPSGRFRKESCVSEEEEALVQSELKLLEYDVCSVFHPNRKVLSKKRHKRTFCKYS
;
A
#
# COMPACT_ATOMS: atom_id res chain seq x y z
N MET A 1 -5.26 20.24 20.47
CA MET A 1 -4.88 20.38 19.05
C MET A 1 -6.16 20.67 18.28
N SER A 2 -6.29 21.84 17.67
CA SER A 2 -7.44 22.20 16.83
C SER A 2 -7.08 21.94 15.36
N ILE A 3 -8.00 21.33 14.61
CA ILE A 3 -7.86 21.10 13.17
C ILE A 3 -8.76 22.11 12.46
N GLU A 4 -8.18 22.97 11.64
CA GLU A 4 -8.89 23.97 10.85
C GLU A 4 -9.00 23.49 9.39
N TYR A 5 -10.20 23.59 8.82
CA TYR A 5 -10.48 23.27 7.42
C TYR A 5 -11.65 24.11 6.89
N ASP A 6 -11.62 24.41 5.60
CA ASP A 6 -12.69 25.17 4.94
C ASP A 6 -13.91 24.28 4.67
N VAL A 7 -15.09 24.91 4.58
CA VAL A 7 -16.34 24.26 4.15
C VAL A 7 -16.95 25.03 2.99
N ILE A 8 -17.50 24.32 2.01
CA ILE A 8 -18.06 24.92 0.79
C ILE A 8 -19.57 24.68 0.70
N GLY A 9 -20.30 25.75 0.37
CA GLY A 9 -21.72 25.72 0.02
C GLY A 9 -22.66 25.54 1.21
N TYR A 10 -23.97 25.56 0.94
CA TYR A 10 -25.02 25.39 1.96
C TYR A 10 -25.00 24.01 2.61
N SER A 11 -24.43 23.01 1.93
CA SER A 11 -24.25 21.65 2.46
C SER A 11 -23.01 21.50 3.34
N LEU A 12 -22.24 22.57 3.55
CA LEU A 12 -21.05 22.61 4.41
C LEU A 12 -20.06 21.47 4.09
N VAL A 13 -19.78 21.26 2.80
CA VAL A 13 -18.90 20.17 2.36
C VAL A 13 -17.46 20.48 2.79
N PRO A 14 -16.80 19.62 3.58
CA PRO A 14 -15.44 19.88 4.06
C PRO A 14 -14.43 19.82 2.92
N VAL A 15 -13.51 20.77 2.92
CA VAL A 15 -12.37 20.80 2.00
C VAL A 15 -11.17 20.15 2.70
N PRO A 16 -10.66 19.03 2.17
CA PRO A 16 -9.50 18.37 2.77
C PRO A 16 -8.26 19.26 2.67
N THR A 17 -7.47 19.36 3.74
CA THR A 17 -6.20 20.09 3.73
C THR A 17 -5.10 19.31 3.01
N HIS A 18 -5.17 17.99 3.07
CA HIS A 18 -4.26 17.04 2.44
C HIS A 18 -5.06 15.88 1.85
N LEU A 19 -4.49 15.27 0.81
CA LEU A 19 -4.98 14.05 0.20
C LEU A 19 -3.91 12.98 0.36
N PHE A 20 -4.32 11.76 0.66
CA PHE A 20 -3.40 10.62 0.70
C PHE A 20 -3.71 9.64 -0.42
N LYS A 21 -2.68 8.90 -0.82
CA LYS A 21 -2.81 7.79 -1.76
C LYS A 21 -1.92 6.65 -1.31
N VAL A 22 -2.52 5.48 -1.16
CA VAL A 22 -1.80 4.23 -0.94
C VAL A 22 -1.79 3.45 -2.26
N VAL A 23 -0.62 3.00 -2.68
CA VAL A 23 -0.38 2.28 -3.93
C VAL A 23 0.11 0.89 -3.58
N LEU A 24 -0.57 -0.12 -4.12
CA LEU A 24 -0.18 -1.52 -4.05
C LEU A 24 -0.26 -2.10 -5.46
N GLY A 25 0.86 -2.60 -5.96
CA GLY A 25 0.92 -3.38 -7.18
C GLY A 25 1.31 -4.81 -6.83
N VAL A 26 0.62 -5.79 -7.40
CA VAL A 26 0.99 -7.21 -7.25
C VAL A 26 1.32 -7.77 -8.62
N ASN A 27 2.37 -8.58 -8.68
CA ASN A 27 2.67 -9.30 -9.89
C ASN A 27 1.64 -10.43 -10.08
N ALA A 28 1.03 -10.48 -11.26
CA ALA A 28 0.11 -11.55 -11.60
C ALA A 28 0.89 -12.87 -11.55
N ARG A 29 0.57 -13.73 -10.59
CA ARG A 29 1.06 -15.10 -10.59
C ARG A 29 0.58 -15.76 -11.87
N ASN A 30 1.50 -16.39 -12.59
CA ASN A 30 1.15 -17.33 -13.65
C ASN A 30 0.50 -18.56 -13.00
N PHE A 31 -0.76 -18.45 -12.59
CA PHE A 31 -1.60 -19.57 -12.12
C PHE A 31 -1.72 -20.69 -13.17
N ALA A 32 -1.28 -20.43 -14.41
CA ALA A 32 -1.24 -21.37 -15.52
C ALA A 32 -0.36 -22.61 -15.30
N LYS A 33 0.47 -22.69 -14.25
CA LYS A 33 1.28 -23.90 -13.98
C LYS A 33 0.63 -24.90 -13.02
N GLU A 34 -0.43 -24.54 -12.31
CA GLU A 34 -1.05 -25.41 -11.31
C GLU A 34 -2.29 -26.15 -11.85
N GLN A 35 -2.97 -25.61 -12.87
CA GLN A 35 -4.09 -26.31 -13.54
C GLN A 35 -3.66 -27.37 -14.57
N VAL A 36 -2.41 -27.36 -15.05
CA VAL A 36 -1.98 -28.32 -16.11
C VAL A 36 -1.84 -29.75 -15.58
N ARG A 37 -1.89 -29.98 -14.26
CA ARG A 37 -1.93 -31.35 -13.73
C ARG A 37 -3.33 -31.95 -13.62
N ASP A 38 -4.40 -31.16 -13.75
CA ASP A 38 -5.76 -31.65 -13.40
C ASP A 38 -6.86 -31.43 -14.45
N SER A 39 -6.55 -30.94 -15.65
CA SER A 39 -7.58 -30.74 -16.68
C SER A 39 -7.18 -31.31 -18.04
N SER A 40 -7.10 -32.63 -18.12
CA SER A 40 -7.42 -33.32 -19.37
C SER A 40 -8.95 -33.31 -19.54
N LEU A 41 -9.51 -32.29 -20.21
CA LEU A 41 -10.75 -32.35 -21.02
C LEU A 41 -11.17 -30.95 -21.54
N ARG A 42 -11.05 -30.80 -22.87
CA ARG A 42 -11.82 -29.96 -23.81
C ARG A 42 -11.83 -28.42 -23.69
N GLY A 43 -11.68 -27.78 -24.85
CA GLY A 43 -12.38 -26.54 -25.20
C GLY A 43 -11.51 -25.49 -25.85
N ALA A 44 -11.54 -25.42 -27.19
CA ALA A 44 -10.88 -24.40 -27.97
C ALA A 44 -11.41 -22.99 -27.65
N GLY A 45 -10.57 -22.19 -26.99
CA GLY A 45 -10.69 -20.74 -26.90
C GLY A 45 -9.29 -20.16 -26.89
N ALA A 46 -8.90 -19.47 -27.95
CA ALA A 46 -7.58 -18.86 -28.04
C ALA A 46 -7.39 -17.87 -26.86
N PRO A 47 -6.36 -18.02 -26.02
CA PRO A 47 -6.14 -17.07 -24.95
C PRO A 47 -5.77 -15.73 -25.59
N LEU A 48 -6.55 -14.69 -25.28
CA LEU A 48 -6.18 -13.29 -25.52
C LEU A 48 -4.76 -13.12 -25.00
N LYS A 49 -3.81 -12.94 -25.93
CA LYS A 49 -2.42 -12.57 -25.62
C LYS A 49 -2.46 -11.18 -24.98
N SER A 50 -2.76 -11.12 -23.69
CA SER A 50 -2.33 -10.00 -22.87
C SER A 50 -0.83 -9.89 -23.14
N GLN A 51 -0.41 -8.73 -23.64
CA GLN A 51 1.00 -8.45 -23.84
C GLN A 51 1.66 -8.59 -22.47
N VAL A 52 2.23 -9.77 -22.22
CA VAL A 52 3.14 -10.01 -21.13
C VAL A 52 4.31 -9.08 -21.42
N LEU A 53 4.25 -7.88 -20.84
CA LEU A 53 5.39 -6.99 -20.70
C LEU A 53 6.44 -7.81 -19.94
N SER A 54 7.27 -8.52 -20.69
CA SER A 54 8.29 -9.38 -20.14
C SER A 54 9.28 -8.47 -19.43
N TRP A 55 9.25 -8.52 -18.11
CA TRP A 55 10.32 -8.00 -17.29
C TRP A 55 11.63 -8.63 -17.79
N PRO A 56 12.72 -7.84 -17.95
CA PRO A 56 14.03 -8.40 -18.25
C PRO A 56 14.41 -9.41 -17.16
N GLU A 57 15.40 -10.26 -17.44
CA GLU A 57 15.80 -11.49 -16.72
C GLU A 57 15.85 -11.44 -15.18
N SER A 58 15.82 -10.26 -14.56
CA SER A 58 15.47 -10.08 -13.15
C SER A 58 13.99 -10.35 -12.88
N ARG A 59 13.69 -11.40 -12.10
CA ARG A 59 12.33 -11.66 -11.59
C ARG A 59 11.79 -10.37 -10.92
N PRO A 60 10.70 -9.76 -11.42
CA PRO A 60 10.12 -8.58 -10.78
C PRO A 60 9.71 -8.91 -9.35
N PRO A 61 9.73 -7.93 -8.44
CA PRO A 61 9.30 -8.16 -7.08
C PRO A 61 7.84 -8.64 -7.07
N PRO A 62 7.45 -9.52 -6.14
CA PRO A 62 6.11 -10.09 -6.10
C PRO A 62 5.04 -9.03 -5.86
N ALA A 63 5.41 -7.94 -5.18
CA ALA A 63 4.58 -6.78 -4.97
C ALA A 63 5.41 -5.48 -5.01
N ILE A 64 4.72 -4.35 -5.11
CA ILE A 64 5.26 -3.00 -4.91
C ILE A 64 4.28 -2.21 -4.04
N PHE A 65 4.79 -1.32 -3.20
CA PHE A 65 4.03 -0.58 -2.21
C PHE A 65 4.54 0.86 -2.08
N GLY A 66 3.62 1.80 -1.85
CA GLY A 66 3.97 3.17 -1.45
C GLY A 66 2.78 3.92 -0.88
N ALA A 67 3.03 4.68 0.19
CA ALA A 67 2.06 5.55 0.83
C ALA A 67 2.50 7.01 0.68
N PHE A 68 1.58 7.88 0.25
CA PHE A 68 1.86 9.26 -0.10
C PHE A 68 0.82 10.20 0.50
N VAL A 69 1.25 11.37 0.98
CA VAL A 69 0.39 12.45 1.45
C VAL A 69 0.79 13.75 0.78
N MET A 70 -0.16 14.41 0.12
CA MET A 70 0.05 15.63 -0.64
C MET A 70 -0.87 16.74 -0.11
N PRO A 71 -0.39 17.99 -0.04
CA PRO A 71 -1.25 19.12 0.32
C PRO A 71 -2.28 19.36 -0.79
N ASN A 72 -3.50 19.75 -0.41
CA ASN A 72 -4.55 20.16 -1.33
C ASN A 72 -4.32 21.59 -1.82
N LYS A 73 -3.19 21.82 -2.48
CA LYS A 73 -2.75 23.10 -3.05
C LYS A 73 -2.11 22.86 -4.41
N ALA A 74 -2.01 23.92 -5.21
CA ALA A 74 -1.25 23.87 -6.46
C ALA A 74 0.22 23.53 -6.15
N MET A 75 0.74 22.50 -6.81
CA MET A 75 2.10 22.01 -6.65
C MET A 75 2.90 22.25 -7.93
N PRO A 76 4.18 22.65 -7.83
CA PRO A 76 5.02 22.80 -9.01
C PRO A 76 5.34 21.45 -9.67
N ASP A 77 5.51 21.46 -10.99
CA ASP A 77 5.67 20.26 -11.82
C ASP A 77 7.00 19.50 -11.60
N ASP A 78 7.94 20.09 -10.87
CA ASP A 78 9.27 19.54 -10.63
C ASP A 78 9.36 18.67 -9.37
N GLN A 79 8.23 18.47 -8.66
CA GLN A 79 8.22 17.64 -7.46
C GLN A 79 8.16 16.15 -7.79
N HIS A 80 9.06 15.38 -7.16
CA HIS A 80 9.06 13.92 -7.25
C HIS A 80 8.18 13.29 -6.18
N ALA A 81 7.52 12.18 -6.51
CA ALA A 81 6.62 11.45 -5.60
C ALA A 81 7.31 11.03 -4.29
N GLU A 82 8.61 10.75 -4.35
CA GLU A 82 9.46 10.40 -3.20
C GLU A 82 9.37 11.43 -2.05
N ARG A 83 9.16 12.72 -2.37
CA ARG A 83 9.06 13.79 -1.37
C ARG A 83 7.78 13.75 -0.53
N PHE A 84 6.74 13.10 -1.03
CA PHE A 84 5.43 13.00 -0.36
C PHE A 84 5.26 11.68 0.35
N ARG A 85 6.30 10.87 0.39
CA ARG A 85 6.23 9.55 0.97
C ARG A 85 6.11 9.62 2.49
N VAL A 86 5.24 8.80 3.03
CA VAL A 86 5.03 8.64 4.47
C VAL A 86 4.96 7.16 4.83
N PRO A 87 5.23 6.78 6.10
CA PRO A 87 4.91 5.44 6.62
C PRO A 87 3.41 5.14 6.48
N LEU A 88 3.04 3.85 6.36
CA LEU A 88 1.62 3.47 6.26
C LEU A 88 0.89 3.81 7.57
N SER A 89 1.52 3.50 8.70
CA SER A 89 1.10 3.80 10.07
C SER A 89 0.76 5.27 10.28
N PHE A 90 1.44 6.19 9.60
CA PHE A 90 1.09 7.62 9.64
C PHE A 90 -0.31 7.88 9.09
N ILE A 91 -0.66 7.26 7.95
CA ILE A 91 -2.00 7.40 7.36
C ILE A 91 -3.03 6.70 8.25
N GLU A 92 -2.74 5.50 8.74
CA GLU A 92 -3.63 4.76 9.64
C GLU A 92 -3.96 5.56 10.90
N LEU A 93 -2.93 6.14 11.53
CA LEU A 93 -3.07 6.95 12.74
C LEU A 93 -3.87 8.23 12.48
N THR A 94 -3.63 8.91 11.36
CA THR A 94 -4.26 10.21 11.06
C THR A 94 -5.69 10.07 10.52
N THR A 95 -6.00 8.96 9.84
CA THR A 95 -7.30 8.72 9.22
C THR A 95 -8.22 7.79 10.02
N GLY A 96 -7.65 7.00 10.94
CA GLY A 96 -8.37 5.94 11.65
C GLY A 96 -8.72 4.74 10.79
N ILE A 97 -8.15 4.61 9.59
CA ILE A 97 -8.40 3.50 8.65
C ILE A 97 -7.34 2.40 8.87
N ASP A 98 -7.77 1.14 8.97
CA ASP A 98 -6.87 -0.04 9.06
C ASP A 98 -6.50 -0.55 7.66
N PHE A 99 -5.21 -0.45 7.29
CA PHE A 99 -4.65 -0.98 6.04
C PHE A 99 -3.92 -2.31 6.23
N GLY A 100 -4.13 -3.05 7.32
CA GLY A 100 -3.50 -4.34 7.58
C GLY A 100 -3.72 -5.40 6.49
N VAL A 101 -4.74 -5.24 5.63
CA VAL A 101 -4.95 -6.06 4.42
C VAL A 101 -3.77 -6.00 3.44
N ILE A 102 -2.97 -4.93 3.46
CA ILE A 102 -1.86 -4.74 2.52
C ILE A 102 -0.77 -5.79 2.77
N MET A 103 -0.44 -6.04 4.04
CA MET A 103 0.52 -7.08 4.39
C MET A 103 0.02 -8.47 4.00
N ASP A 104 -1.26 -8.75 4.21
CA ASP A 104 -1.87 -10.01 3.77
C ASP A 104 -1.71 -10.22 2.26
N ILE A 105 -1.98 -9.18 1.46
CA ILE A 105 -1.85 -9.24 0.00
C ILE A 105 -0.39 -9.46 -0.43
N ILE A 106 0.57 -8.78 0.22
CA ILE A 106 2.00 -8.95 -0.04
C ILE A 106 2.43 -10.39 0.29
N GLU A 107 2.01 -10.94 1.44
CA GLU A 107 2.33 -12.30 1.83
C GLU A 107 1.74 -13.36 0.90
N VAL A 108 0.50 -13.15 0.45
CA VAL A 108 -0.10 -13.96 -0.60
C VAL A 108 0.67 -13.80 -1.90
N ALA A 109 1.20 -12.62 -2.24
CA ALA A 109 2.03 -12.43 -3.43
C ALA A 109 3.41 -13.11 -3.32
N GLU A 110 4.02 -13.14 -2.12
CA GLU A 110 5.31 -13.78 -1.82
C GLU A 110 5.27 -15.30 -1.99
N GLY A 111 4.22 -15.96 -1.50
CA GLY A 111 4.17 -17.43 -1.56
C GLY A 111 3.13 -18.06 -0.67
N LYS A 112 2.67 -17.33 0.34
CA LYS A 112 1.88 -17.92 1.43
C LYS A 112 0.49 -18.29 0.93
N SER A 113 -0.05 -19.38 1.48
CA SER A 113 -1.44 -19.76 1.21
C SER A 113 -2.38 -18.77 1.88
N VAL A 114 -3.54 -18.56 1.27
CA VAL A 114 -4.58 -17.68 1.82
C VAL A 114 -5.00 -18.15 3.21
N GLU A 115 -5.10 -19.46 3.41
CA GLU A 115 -5.48 -20.06 4.69
C GLU A 115 -4.45 -19.78 5.79
N ALA A 116 -3.16 -19.80 5.47
CA ALA A 116 -2.10 -19.50 6.43
C ALA A 116 -2.18 -18.04 6.90
N VAL A 117 -2.35 -17.12 5.95
CA VAL A 117 -2.48 -15.67 6.21
C VAL A 117 -3.72 -15.38 7.05
N LEU A 118 -4.88 -15.95 6.69
CA LEU A 118 -6.12 -15.77 7.44
C LEU A 118 -6.05 -16.36 8.86
N ARG A 119 -5.38 -17.50 9.05
CA ARG A 119 -5.15 -18.08 10.38
C ARG A 119 -4.30 -17.15 11.24
N GLN A 120 -3.21 -16.62 10.69
CA GLN A 120 -2.31 -15.70 11.39
C GLN A 120 -3.04 -14.41 11.83
N ARG A 121 -3.86 -13.82 10.94
CA ARG A 121 -4.64 -12.61 11.24
C ARG A 121 -5.68 -12.81 12.35
N ARG A 122 -6.32 -13.99 12.41
CA ARG A 122 -7.28 -14.33 13.47
C ARG A 122 -6.59 -14.44 14.84
N VAL A 123 -5.36 -14.94 14.88
CA VAL A 123 -4.56 -15.02 16.11
C VAL A 123 -4.15 -13.62 16.60
N LEU A 124 -3.67 -12.76 15.70
CA LEU A 124 -3.29 -11.39 16.07
C LEU A 124 -4.47 -10.58 16.63
N ARG A 125 -5.66 -10.70 16.02
CA ARG A 125 -6.88 -10.03 16.51
C ARG A 125 -7.39 -10.56 17.85
N SER A 126 -7.13 -11.82 18.20
CA SER A 126 -7.54 -12.37 19.49
C SER A 126 -6.58 -12.00 20.62
N VAL A 127 -5.30 -11.76 20.31
CA VAL A 127 -4.30 -11.24 21.25
C VAL A 127 -4.55 -9.77 21.58
N ALA A 128 -4.83 -8.92 20.58
CA ALA A 128 -5.14 -7.50 20.80
C ALA A 128 -6.38 -7.29 21.72
N ARG A 129 -7.39 -8.15 21.59
CA ARG A 129 -8.57 -8.12 22.48
C ARG A 129 -8.29 -8.54 23.92
N ARG A 130 -7.16 -9.21 24.19
CA ARG A 130 -6.76 -9.61 25.55
C ARG A 130 -5.94 -8.52 26.24
N THR A 131 -5.16 -7.73 25.51
CA THR A 131 -4.40 -6.60 26.08
C THR A 131 -5.28 -5.39 26.38
N GLU A 132 -6.40 -5.21 25.68
CA GLU A 132 -7.42 -4.20 26.02
C GLU A 132 -8.05 -4.42 27.42
N SER A 133 -8.00 -5.64 27.98
CA SER A 133 -8.52 -5.90 29.34
C SER A 133 -7.55 -5.57 30.47
N ILE A 134 -6.33 -5.11 30.16
CA ILE A 134 -5.28 -4.80 31.16
C ILE A 134 -5.21 -3.30 31.45
N TYR A 135 -5.71 -2.45 30.55
CA TYR A 135 -5.83 -1.00 30.79
C TYR A 135 -7.07 -0.66 31.61
N SER A 136 -7.00 -0.96 32.91
CA SER A 136 -7.89 -0.34 33.90
C SER A 136 -7.56 1.17 34.05
N PRO A 137 -8.56 2.04 34.23
CA PRO A 137 -8.39 3.49 34.32
C PRO A 137 -7.91 3.96 35.70
N SER A 138 -6.99 3.24 36.35
CA SER A 138 -6.35 3.64 37.60
C SER A 138 -4.98 4.26 37.32
N GLY A 139 -4.97 5.58 37.15
CA GLY A 139 -3.82 6.38 36.76
C GLY A 139 -2.60 6.27 37.67
N ARG A 140 -1.65 5.41 37.31
CA ARG A 140 -0.24 5.56 37.67
C ARG A 140 0.61 5.65 36.42
N PHE A 141 0.97 6.87 36.05
CA PHE A 141 2.01 7.13 35.05
C PHE A 141 3.35 6.60 35.57
N ARG A 142 3.74 5.41 35.10
CA ARG A 142 5.10 4.91 35.25
C ARG A 142 5.89 5.43 34.05
N LYS A 143 6.79 6.38 34.30
CA LYS A 143 7.86 6.76 33.38
C LYS A 143 8.82 5.57 33.28
N GLU A 144 8.62 4.69 32.30
CA GLU A 144 9.63 3.75 31.85
C GLU A 144 9.66 3.81 30.33
N SER A 145 10.82 4.22 29.81
CA SER A 145 11.20 4.08 28.41
C SER A 145 11.36 2.59 28.10
N CYS A 146 10.27 1.92 27.78
CA CYS A 146 10.29 0.70 27.00
C CYS A 146 9.46 0.98 25.74
N VAL A 147 10.07 0.78 24.57
CA VAL A 147 9.30 0.67 23.34
C VAL A 147 8.33 -0.48 23.60
N SER A 148 7.03 -0.24 23.50
CA SER A 148 6.06 -1.31 23.76
C SER A 148 6.22 -2.40 22.70
N GLU A 149 5.90 -3.66 23.03
CA GLU A 149 5.94 -4.76 22.05
C GLU A 149 5.12 -4.43 20.78
N GLU A 150 4.10 -3.58 20.92
CA GLU A 150 3.27 -3.07 19.83
C GLU A 150 4.02 -2.07 18.94
N GLU A 151 4.78 -1.15 19.53
CA GLU A 151 5.62 -0.21 18.78
C GLU A 151 6.72 -0.93 18.00
N GLU A 152 7.35 -1.96 18.58
CA GLU A 152 8.34 -2.77 17.87
C GLU A 152 7.70 -3.52 16.68
N ALA A 153 6.51 -4.09 16.86
CA ALA A 153 5.79 -4.76 15.79
C ALA A 153 5.43 -3.82 14.63
N LEU A 154 5.05 -2.57 14.95
CA LEU A 154 4.80 -1.52 13.95
C LEU A 154 6.09 -1.12 13.21
N VAL A 155 7.21 -0.98 13.91
CA VAL A 155 8.49 -0.68 13.26
C VAL A 155 8.90 -1.81 12.32
N GLN A 156 8.73 -3.08 12.73
CA GLN A 156 9.04 -4.24 11.88
C GLN A 156 8.14 -4.32 10.64
N SER A 157 6.84 -4.00 10.78
CA SER A 157 5.93 -4.00 9.64
C SER A 157 6.29 -2.92 8.62
N GLU A 158 6.65 -1.72 9.08
CA GLU A 158 7.11 -0.62 8.21
C GLU A 158 8.43 -0.94 7.52
N LEU A 159 9.40 -1.51 8.25
CA LEU A 159 10.67 -1.96 7.65
C LEU A 159 10.43 -2.99 6.55
N LYS A 160 9.52 -3.94 6.77
CA LYS A 160 9.14 -4.92 5.74
C LYS A 160 8.48 -4.25 4.53
N LEU A 161 7.66 -3.23 4.72
CA LEU A 161 7.05 -2.48 3.61
C LEU A 161 8.07 -1.70 2.76
N LEU A 162 9.21 -1.30 3.35
CA LEU A 162 10.29 -0.64 2.61
C LEU A 162 10.94 -1.56 1.58
N GLU A 163 10.97 -2.88 1.79
CA GLU A 163 11.47 -3.85 0.81
C GLU A 163 10.67 -3.83 -0.49
N TYR A 164 9.39 -3.45 -0.40
CA TYR A 164 8.45 -3.37 -1.51
C TYR A 164 8.33 -1.98 -2.11
N ASP A 165 9.20 -1.05 -1.75
CA ASP A 165 9.05 0.34 -2.13
C ASP A 165 8.94 0.59 -3.65
N VAL A 166 7.81 1.17 -4.06
CA VAL A 166 7.53 1.59 -5.44
C VAL A 166 8.52 2.62 -5.98
N CYS A 167 9.11 3.45 -5.11
CA CYS A 167 10.12 4.43 -5.51
C CYS A 167 11.51 3.80 -5.73
N SER A 168 11.79 2.68 -5.06
CA SER A 168 13.04 1.93 -5.19
C SER A 168 13.02 0.91 -6.33
N VAL A 169 11.83 0.49 -6.78
CA VAL A 169 11.71 -0.44 -7.91
C VAL A 169 12.13 0.24 -9.21
N PHE A 170 13.35 -0.05 -9.66
CA PHE A 170 13.84 0.38 -10.97
C PHE A 170 13.06 -0.31 -12.08
N HIS A 171 12.11 0.39 -12.71
CA HIS A 171 11.51 -0.11 -13.94
C HIS A 171 12.59 -0.08 -15.05
N PRO A 172 12.87 -1.19 -15.72
CA PRO A 172 13.90 -1.27 -16.77
C PRO A 172 13.65 -0.32 -17.96
N ASN A 173 12.41 0.12 -18.18
CA ASN A 173 12.03 1.06 -19.23
C ASN A 173 12.08 2.54 -18.80
N ARG A 174 12.49 2.87 -17.56
CA ARG A 174 12.61 4.27 -17.09
C ARG A 174 13.57 5.09 -17.98
N LYS A 175 14.58 4.44 -18.58
CA LYS A 175 15.48 5.08 -19.55
C LYS A 175 14.79 5.44 -20.87
N VAL A 176 13.77 4.68 -21.31
CA VAL A 176 13.10 4.88 -22.62
C VAL A 176 11.99 5.94 -22.52
N LEU A 177 11.24 5.98 -21.41
CA LEU A 177 10.16 6.95 -21.21
C LEU A 177 10.65 8.39 -20.98
N SER A 178 11.86 8.57 -20.44
CA SER A 178 12.45 9.91 -20.26
C SER A 178 12.67 10.66 -21.60
N LYS A 179 12.86 9.94 -22.71
CA LYS A 179 13.08 10.53 -24.05
C LYS A 179 11.79 10.86 -24.81
N LYS A 180 10.63 10.42 -24.32
CA LYS A 180 9.31 10.73 -24.89
C LYS A 180 8.45 11.46 -23.87
N ARG A 181 8.90 12.62 -23.38
CA ARG A 181 7.97 13.63 -22.85
C ARG A 181 7.13 14.16 -24.03
N HIS A 182 6.09 13.41 -24.40
CA HIS A 182 5.03 13.96 -25.24
C HIS A 182 4.45 15.15 -24.48
N LYS A 183 4.46 16.33 -25.13
CA LYS A 183 3.67 17.49 -24.74
C LYS A 183 2.23 17.00 -24.52
N ARG A 184 1.81 16.84 -23.27
CA ARG A 184 0.39 16.70 -22.96
C ARG A 184 -0.21 18.07 -23.21
N THR A 185 -0.91 18.20 -24.33
CA THR A 185 -1.79 19.33 -24.60
C THR A 185 -2.85 19.36 -23.51
N PHE A 186 -2.82 20.39 -22.67
CA PHE A 186 -3.94 20.72 -21.80
C PHE A 186 -5.14 21.05 -22.71
N CYS A 187 -6.26 20.36 -22.50
CA CYS A 187 -7.54 20.82 -23.00
C CYS A 187 -7.80 22.21 -22.38
N LYS A 188 -7.79 23.24 -23.23
CA LYS A 188 -8.38 24.53 -22.91
C LYS A 188 -9.88 24.30 -22.80
N TYR A 189 -10.45 24.52 -21.63
CA TYR A 189 -11.87 24.83 -21.53
C TYR A 189 -12.01 26.34 -21.71
N SER A 190 -12.53 26.70 -22.88
CA SER A 190 -13.16 27.98 -23.20
C SER A 190 -14.47 28.15 -22.48
#